data_AF-A0A2E4K3R0-F1
#
_entry.id   AF-A0A2E4K3R0-F1
#
_cell.length_a   1.000
_cell.length_b   1.000
_cell.length_c   1.000
_cell.angle_alpha   90.00
_cell.angle_beta   90.00
_cell.angle_gamma   90.00
#
_symmetry.space_group_name_H-M   'P 1'
#
loop_
_entity.id
_entity.type
_entity.pdbx_description
1 polymer ?
#
loop_
_entity_poly.entity_id
_entity_poly.type
_entity_poly.pdbx_seq_one_letter_code
_entity_poly.pdbx_strand_id
1 'polypeptide(L)' 'MDWSSCEFGGVGGQLVLPLFEGIEKAPNNALSGLSRSQRALVRKAIASDDFEAKKGKRMSV' A
#
# COMPACT_ATOMS: atom_id res chain seq x y z
N MET A 1 -10.41 -11.69 -3.22
CA MET A 1 -9.36 -11.23 -4.15
C MET A 1 -8.08 -11.92 -3.71
N ASP A 2 -7.68 -12.94 -4.46
CA ASP A 2 -6.51 -13.76 -4.12
C ASP A 2 -5.24 -13.01 -4.55
N TRP A 3 -4.53 -12.51 -3.56
CA TRP A 3 -3.22 -11.91 -3.77
C TRP A 3 -2.18 -13.04 -3.69
N SER A 4 -1.35 -13.17 -4.73
CA SER A 4 -0.26 -14.14 -4.78
C SER A 4 1.07 -13.44 -4.45
N SER A 5 1.78 -13.95 -3.43
CA SER A 5 3.15 -13.53 -3.15
C SER A 5 4.07 -14.04 -4.23
N CYS A 6 4.55 -13.15 -5.11
CA CYS A 6 5.58 -13.47 -6.09
C CYS A 6 6.96 -13.51 -5.44
N GLU A 7 7.76 -14.49 -5.84
CA GLU A 7 9.18 -14.58 -5.50
C GLU A 7 10.00 -13.48 -6.19
N PHE A 8 11.17 -13.19 -5.60
CA PHE A 8 12.06 -12.11 -6.01
C PHE A 8 12.55 -12.33 -7.45
N GLY A 9 12.08 -11.54 -8.41
CA GLY A 9 12.50 -11.58 -9.83
C GLY A 9 11.37 -11.64 -10.86
N GLY A 10 10.13 -11.93 -10.46
CA GLY A 10 8.95 -11.83 -11.33
C GLY A 10 8.22 -10.49 -11.19
N VAL A 11 7.58 -10.00 -12.27
CA VAL A 11 6.62 -8.89 -12.16
C VAL A 11 5.40 -9.42 -11.38
N GLY A 12 5.45 -9.29 -10.05
CA GLY A 12 4.37 -9.67 -9.16
C GLY A 12 3.13 -8.78 -9.32
N GLY A 13 2.05 -9.14 -8.64
CA GLY A 13 0.84 -8.31 -8.59
C GLY A 13 1.14 -6.92 -8.03
N GLN A 14 0.93 -5.88 -8.83
CA GLN A 14 1.09 -4.49 -8.39
C GLN A 14 -0.19 -4.01 -7.70
N LEU A 15 -0.04 -3.47 -6.49
CA LEU A 15 -1.15 -2.87 -5.73
C LEU A 15 -1.12 -1.35 -5.90
N VAL A 16 -2.17 -0.79 -6.49
CA VAL A 16 -2.36 0.67 -6.60
C VAL A 16 -3.38 1.11 -5.54
N LEU A 17 -2.96 1.96 -4.61
CA LEU A 17 -3.80 2.48 -3.53
C LEU A 17 -4.02 3.99 -3.72
N PRO A 18 -5.25 4.44 -4.00
CA PRO A 18 -5.58 5.85 -3.92
C PRO A 18 -5.63 6.27 -2.44
N LEU A 19 -4.87 7.31 -2.10
CA LEU A 19 -4.85 7.92 -0.77
C LEU A 19 -5.27 9.39 -0.91
N PHE A 20 -6.02 9.87 0.07
CA PHE A 20 -6.47 11.25 0.15
C PHE A 20 -5.66 11.99 1.22
N GLU A 21 -5.51 13.30 1.04
CA GLU A 21 -4.83 14.17 2.01
C GLU A 21 -5.49 14.07 3.39
N GLY A 22 -4.68 14.01 4.45
CA GLY A 22 -5.15 13.92 5.84
C GLY A 22 -5.60 12.52 6.28
N ILE A 23 -5.35 11.48 5.49
CA ILE A 23 -5.69 10.10 5.86
C ILE A 23 -4.46 9.33 6.39
N GLU A 24 -4.54 8.89 7.65
CA GLU A 24 -3.51 8.07 8.31
C GLU A 24 -3.71 6.55 8.13
N LYS A 25 -4.75 6.13 7.39
CA LYS A 25 -5.16 4.71 7.26
C LYS A 25 -5.50 4.35 5.84
N ALA A 26 -5.15 3.13 5.42
CA ALA A 26 -5.59 2.61 4.13
C ALA A 26 -7.14 2.63 4.02
N PRO A 27 -7.71 2.87 2.82
CA PRO A 27 -9.16 2.82 2.60
C PRO A 27 -9.77 1.47 3.00
N ASN A 28 -11.07 1.47 3.29
CA ASN A 28 -11.79 0.27 3.74
C ASN A 28 -11.57 -0.91 2.79
N ASN A 29 -11.22 -2.07 3.36
CA ASN A 29 -10.97 -3.33 2.66
C ASN A 29 -9.87 -3.29 1.56
N ALA A 30 -9.14 -2.18 1.40
CA ALA A 30 -8.11 -2.04 0.36
C ALA A 30 -6.91 -2.97 0.57
N LEU A 31 -6.71 -3.44 1.80
CA LEU A 31 -5.68 -4.40 2.16
C LEU A 31 -6.21 -5.83 2.35
N SER A 32 -7.48 -6.08 1.98
CA SER A 32 -8.04 -7.42 1.96
C SER A 32 -7.25 -8.31 0.98
N GLY A 33 -7.04 -9.58 1.34
CA GLY A 33 -6.17 -10.48 0.58
C GLY A 33 -4.69 -10.41 0.97
N LEU A 34 -4.13 -9.25 1.36
CA LEU A 34 -2.73 -9.17 1.79
C LEU A 34 -2.46 -9.96 3.08
N SER A 35 -1.28 -10.57 3.15
CA SER A 35 -0.77 -11.20 4.39
C SER A 35 -0.51 -10.17 5.49
N ARG A 36 -0.38 -10.64 6.73
CA ARG A 36 -0.18 -9.77 7.91
C ARG A 36 1.07 -8.89 7.79
N SER A 37 2.17 -9.44 7.29
CA SER A 37 3.45 -8.73 7.11
C SER A 37 3.32 -7.59 6.07
N GLN A 38 2.64 -7.85 4.96
CA GLN A 38 2.43 -6.84 3.93
C GLN A 38 1.49 -5.73 4.37
N ARG A 39 0.43 -6.07 5.11
CA ARG A 39 -0.43 -5.06 5.73
C ARG A 39 0.36 -4.15 6.66
N ALA A 40 1.33 -4.69 7.40
CA ALA A 40 2.19 -3.90 8.27
C ALA A 40 3.11 -2.97 7.47
N LEU A 41 3.68 -3.43 6.35
CA LEU A 41 4.51 -2.60 5.46
C LEU A 41 3.71 -1.44 4.86
N VAL A 42 2.54 -1.73 4.29
CA VAL A 42 1.69 -0.69 3.70
C VAL A 42 1.26 0.33 4.75
N ARG A 43 0.88 -0.11 5.96
CA ARG A 43 0.51 0.81 7.06
C ARG A 43 1.68 1.68 7.51
N LYS A 44 2.89 1.12 7.60
CA LYS A 44 4.09 1.89 7.92
C LYS A 44 4.41 2.94 6.86
N ALA A 45 4.24 2.61 5.58
CA ALA A 45 4.44 3.55 4.49
C ALA A 45 3.40 4.68 4.49
N ILE A 46 2.12 4.37 4.78
CA ILE A 46 1.05 5.38 4.90
C ILE A 46 1.26 6.29 6.10
N ALA A 47 1.69 5.73 7.23
CA ALA A 47 1.94 6.48 8.46
C ALA A 47 3.34 7.10 8.53
N SER A 48 4.14 7.02 7.46
CA SER A 48 5.45 7.67 7.42
C SER A 48 5.27 9.14 7.07
N ASP A 49 6.10 9.99 7.67
CA ASP A 49 6.13 11.42 7.37
C ASP A 49 6.62 11.71 5.93
N ASP A 50 7.07 10.69 5.20
CA ASP A 50 7.53 10.80 3.81
C ASP A 50 6.38 10.87 2.79
N PHE A 51 5.13 10.61 3.23
CA PHE A 51 3.94 10.67 2.37
C PHE A 51 2.88 11.66 2.86
N GLU A 52 2.88 12.85 2.29
CA GLU A 52 1.86 13.86 2.60
C GLU A 52 0.46 13.56 2.00
N ALA A 53 0.32 12.51 1.18
CA ALA A 53 -0.92 12.16 0.48
C ALA A 53 -1.57 13.30 -0.35
N LYS A 54 -0.78 14.32 -0.74
CA LYS A 54 -1.22 15.43 -1.58
C LYS A 54 -1.42 15.02 -3.05
N LYS A 55 -2.31 15.74 -3.74
CA LYS A 55 -2.59 15.51 -5.17
C LYS A 55 -1.29 15.53 -6.00
N GLY A 56 -1.06 14.46 -6.76
CA GLY A 56 0.11 14.32 -7.65
C GLY A 56 1.38 13.78 -6.97
N LYS A 57 1.37 13.55 -5.64
CA LYS A 57 2.46 12.84 -4.97
C LYS A 57 2.31 11.34 -5.15
N ARG A 58 3.44 10.67 -5.37
CA ARG A 58 3.53 9.20 -5.51
C ARG A 58 4.65 8.68 -4.62
N MET A 59 4.40 7.56 -3.96
CA MET A 59 5.43 6.76 -3.30
C MET A 59 5.45 5.38 -3.96
N SER A 60 6.65 4.88 -4.26
CA SER A 60 6.88 3.51 -4.72
C SER A 60 7.87 2.86 -3.77
N VAL A 61 7.48 1.72 -3.20
CA VAL A 61 8.30 0.89 -2.31
C VAL A 61 8.38 -0.51 -2.89
#